data_AF-A0A7S0YY32-F1
#
_entry.id   AF-A0A7S0YY32-F1
#
_cell.length_a   1.000
_cell.length_b   1.000
_cell.length_c   1.000
_cell.angle_alpha   90.00
_cell.angle_beta   90.00
_cell.angle_gamma   90.00
#
_symmetry.space_group_name_H-M   'P 1'
#
loop_
_entity.id
_entity.type
_entity.pdbx_description
1 polymer ?
#
loop_
_entity_poly.entity_id
_entity_poly.type
_entity_poly.pdbx_seq_one_letter_code
_entity_poly.pdbx_strand_id
1 'polypeptide(L)'
;RGRTHQLNSGTFKADAAGKGDILLRCTDPEHPSKKLVVRDMAVGWDEKWEDFVVSLRGSFGRDVVFEYECGGAVVRVEREDDFGVCLDYACQGGNQLDVVIVKAR
;
A
#
# COMPACT_ATOMS: atom_id res chain seq x y z
N ARG A 1 -37.64 24.22 20.94
CA ARG A 1 -36.20 24.56 20.78
C ARG A 1 -35.45 23.81 21.86
N GLY A 2 -34.55 22.91 21.49
CA GLY A 2 -33.79 22.09 22.44
C GLY A 2 -33.44 20.73 21.84
N ARG A 3 -32.64 20.73 20.77
CA ARG A 3 -32.00 19.54 20.21
C ARG A 3 -30.91 19.14 21.20
N THR A 4 -31.08 18.03 21.91
CA THR A 4 -30.03 17.45 22.76
C THR A 4 -29.53 16.16 22.16
N HIS A 5 -28.24 16.22 21.82
CA HIS A 5 -27.26 15.13 21.81
C HIS A 5 -27.53 13.94 20.90
N GLN A 6 -26.99 14.11 19.69
CA GLN A 6 -26.54 13.08 18.78
C GLN A 6 -25.60 12.10 19.51
N LEU A 7 -26.06 10.85 19.69
CA LEU A 7 -25.23 9.73 20.11
C LEU A 7 -24.49 9.22 18.87
N ASN A 8 -23.23 9.63 18.69
CA ASN A 8 -22.31 8.87 17.85
C ASN A 8 -21.80 7.68 18.67
N SER A 9 -22.65 6.67 18.80
CA SER A 9 -22.23 5.36 19.29
C SER A 9 -21.43 4.70 18.19
N GLY A 10 -20.14 4.48 18.45
CA GLY A 10 -19.21 3.86 17.53
C GLY A 10 -19.73 2.55 16.96
N THR A 11 -19.44 2.34 15.70
CA THR A 11 -19.28 0.99 15.17
C THR A 11 -17.99 1.03 14.35
N PHE A 12 -16.89 1.11 15.08
CA PHE A 12 -15.62 0.64 14.57
C PHE A 12 -15.83 -0.86 14.33
N LYS A 13 -16.07 -1.26 13.09
CA LYS A 13 -16.01 -2.66 12.70
C LYS A 13 -14.54 -3.06 12.76
N ALA A 14 -14.11 -3.50 13.94
CA ALA A 14 -13.03 -4.47 14.04
C ALA A 14 -13.64 -5.80 13.59
N ASP A 15 -13.78 -5.96 12.28
CA ASP A 15 -14.26 -7.19 11.66
C ASP A 15 -13.05 -8.10 11.40
N ALA A 16 -13.10 -9.28 12.03
CA ALA A 16 -12.38 -10.51 11.74
C ALA A 16 -10.87 -10.61 12.06
N ALA A 17 -10.54 -11.74 12.68
CA ALA A 17 -9.20 -12.27 12.91
C ALA A 17 -8.50 -12.70 11.61
N GLY A 18 -8.35 -11.77 10.67
CA GLY A 18 -7.45 -11.86 9.53
C GLY A 18 -6.23 -10.98 9.80
N LYS A 19 -5.07 -11.32 9.24
CA LYS A 19 -3.97 -10.36 9.21
C LYS A 19 -4.54 -9.09 8.54
N GLY A 20 -4.55 -7.95 9.22
CA GLY A 20 -5.20 -6.74 8.72
C GLY A 20 -4.62 -6.29 7.37
N ASP A 21 -5.35 -5.44 6.65
CA ASP A 21 -4.88 -4.87 5.39
C ASP A 21 -3.48 -4.26 5.56
N ILE A 22 -2.58 -4.56 4.62
CA ILE A 22 -1.23 -4.02 4.58
C ILE A 22 -1.29 -2.65 3.93
N LEU A 23 -0.80 -1.63 4.62
CA LEU A 23 -0.72 -0.28 4.09
C LEU A 23 0.63 -0.05 3.40
N LEU A 24 0.63 -0.01 2.08
CA LEU A 24 1.79 0.37 1.27
C LEU A 24 1.77 1.88 1.04
N ARG A 25 2.74 2.60 1.58
CA ARG A 25 2.94 4.02 1.32
C ARG A 25 3.85 4.19 0.11
N CYS A 26 3.23 4.38 -1.05
CA CYS A 26 3.87 4.51 -2.34
C CYS A 26 4.34 5.95 -2.58
N THR A 27 5.65 6.16 -2.64
CA THR A 27 6.27 7.46 -2.94
C THR A 27 6.83 7.48 -4.35
N ASP A 28 6.34 8.38 -5.20
CA ASP A 28 6.81 8.59 -6.57
C ASP A 28 7.68 9.87 -6.66
N PRO A 29 9.01 9.74 -6.64
CA PRO A 29 9.93 10.87 -6.80
C PRO A 29 10.06 11.34 -8.26
N GLU A 30 9.73 10.49 -9.24
CA GLU A 30 9.88 10.74 -10.68
C GLU A 30 8.56 11.16 -11.34
N HIS A 31 7.61 11.66 -10.54
CA HIS A 31 6.30 12.06 -11.06
C HIS A 31 6.45 13.27 -12.01
N PRO A 32 5.82 13.26 -13.21
CA PRO A 32 5.99 14.30 -14.24
C PRO A 32 5.62 15.72 -13.79
N SER A 33 4.85 15.84 -12.71
CA SER A 33 4.49 17.13 -12.09
C SER A 33 5.64 17.81 -11.34
N LYS A 34 6.83 17.19 -11.24
CA LYS A 34 7.98 17.63 -10.43
C LYS A 34 7.66 17.84 -8.95
N LYS A 35 6.54 17.30 -8.47
CA LYS A 35 6.16 17.26 -7.06
C LYS A 35 6.26 15.81 -6.61
N LEU A 36 6.81 15.60 -5.41
CA LEU A 36 6.80 14.31 -4.76
C LEU A 36 5.35 13.89 -4.53
N VAL A 37 4.94 12.78 -5.14
CA VAL A 37 3.58 12.23 -5.00
C VAL A 37 3.65 11.06 -4.03
N VAL A 38 2.91 11.14 -2.94
CA VAL A 38 2.74 10.03 -2.00
C VAL A 38 1.30 9.55 -2.08
N ARG A 39 1.12 8.24 -2.19
CA ARG A 39 -0.18 7.60 -2.15
C ARG A 39 -0.14 6.41 -1.22
N ASP A 40 -1.10 6.35 -0.30
CA ASP A 40 -1.29 5.19 0.54
C ASP A 40 -2.23 4.20 -0.17
N MET A 41 -1.80 2.95 -0.32
CA MET A 41 -2.56 1.86 -0.92
C MET A 41 -2.76 0.76 0.11
N ALA A 42 -4.01 0.39 0.36
CA ALA A 42 -4.35 -0.75 1.19
C ALA A 42 -4.35 -2.02 0.33
N VAL A 43 -3.65 -3.05 0.80
CA VAL A 43 -3.46 -4.32 0.11
C VAL A 43 -3.92 -5.45 1.02
N GLY A 44 -4.87 -6.25 0.53
CA GLY A 44 -5.30 -7.45 1.23
C GLY A 44 -4.23 -8.53 1.19
N TRP A 45 -4.23 -9.43 2.17
CA TRP A 45 -3.31 -10.58 2.20
C TRP A 45 -3.52 -11.58 1.06
N ASP A 46 -4.77 -11.70 0.63
CA ASP A 46 -5.18 -12.53 -0.50
C ASP A 46 -5.19 -11.74 -1.82
N GLU A 47 -4.68 -10.50 -1.82
CA GLU A 47 -4.58 -9.67 -3.03
C GLU A 47 -3.63 -10.33 -4.02
N LYS A 48 -4.08 -10.51 -5.26
CA LYS A 48 -3.25 -11.06 -6.32
C LYS A 48 -2.32 -9.98 -6.86
N TRP A 49 -1.10 -10.39 -7.20
CA TRP A 49 -0.11 -9.50 -7.82
C TRP A 49 -0.68 -8.79 -9.06
N GLU A 50 -1.39 -9.51 -9.93
CA GLU A 50 -1.95 -8.95 -11.17
C GLU A 50 -2.97 -7.82 -10.89
N ASP A 51 -3.88 -8.03 -9.94
CA ASP A 51 -4.89 -7.05 -9.54
C ASP A 51 -4.24 -5.82 -8.87
N PHE A 52 -3.23 -6.04 -8.05
CA PHE A 52 -2.42 -4.98 -7.46
C PHE A 52 -1.69 -4.16 -8.53
N VAL A 53 -1.06 -4.80 -9.52
CA VAL A 53 -0.37 -4.13 -10.63
C VAL A 53 -1.33 -3.28 -11.46
N VAL A 54 -2.54 -3.77 -11.72
CA VAL A 54 -3.58 -2.98 -12.39
C VAL A 54 -3.92 -1.73 -11.58
N SER A 55 -4.09 -1.88 -10.25
CA SER A 55 -4.37 -0.76 -9.34
C SER A 55 -3.22 0.24 -9.26
N LEU A 56 -1.97 -0.25 -9.28
CA LEU A 56 -0.75 0.56 -9.27
C LEU A 56 -0.65 1.38 -10.57
N ARG A 57 -0.78 0.71 -11.73
CA ARG A 57 -0.79 1.36 -13.05
C ARG A 57 -1.91 2.38 -13.17
N GLY A 58 -3.11 2.07 -12.66
CA GLY A 58 -4.23 3.01 -12.61
C GLY A 58 -3.98 4.21 -11.70
N SER A 59 -3.30 4.02 -10.58
CA SER A 59 -2.98 5.09 -9.61
C SER A 59 -1.95 6.07 -10.14
N PHE A 60 -0.90 5.57 -10.81
CA PHE A 60 0.20 6.39 -11.32
C PHE A 60 0.07 6.74 -12.81
N GLY A 61 -0.87 6.12 -13.54
CA GLY A 61 -1.15 6.40 -14.95
C GLY A 61 -0.03 5.99 -15.92
N ARG A 62 0.88 5.12 -15.47
CA ARG A 62 2.03 4.61 -16.24
C ARG A 62 2.45 3.23 -15.76
N ASP A 63 3.28 2.55 -16.54
CA ASP A 63 3.87 1.29 -16.14
C ASP A 63 4.98 1.51 -15.11
N VAL A 64 4.72 1.06 -13.89
CA VAL A 64 5.58 1.27 -12.72
C VAL A 64 5.67 -0.01 -11.92
N VAL A 65 6.79 -0.14 -11.22
CA VAL A 65 7.00 -1.11 -10.16
C VAL A 65 7.35 -0.36 -8.88
N PHE A 66 7.52 -1.06 -7.78
CA PHE A 66 7.93 -0.45 -6.53
C PHE A 66 9.11 -1.17 -5.91
N GLU A 67 9.88 -0.40 -5.15
CA GLU A 67 11.07 -0.82 -4.45
C GLU A 67 10.90 -0.50 -2.97
N TYR A 68 11.37 -1.38 -2.09
CA TYR A 68 11.35 -1.15 -0.65
C TYR A 68 12.72 -1.43 -0.05
N GLU A 69 13.05 -0.76 1.04
CA GLU A 69 14.30 -1.01 1.76
C GLU A 69 14.08 -2.10 2.81
N CYS A 70 14.92 -3.14 2.76
CA CYS A 70 14.94 -4.22 3.72
C CYS A 70 16.37 -4.42 4.22
N GLY A 71 16.65 -4.03 5.46
CA GLY A 71 17.96 -4.25 6.10
C GLY A 71 19.13 -3.57 5.39
N GLY A 72 18.90 -2.40 4.77
CA GLY A 72 19.90 -1.66 4.00
C GLY A 72 20.09 -2.14 2.56
N ALA A 73 19.32 -3.13 2.11
CA ALA A 73 19.22 -3.52 0.71
C ALA A 73 17.91 -3.02 0.11
N VAL A 74 17.97 -2.49 -1.11
CA VAL A 74 16.77 -2.13 -1.87
C VAL A 74 16.29 -3.36 -2.64
N VAL A 75 15.06 -3.78 -2.38
CA VAL A 75 14.40 -4.91 -3.02
C VAL A 75 13.35 -4.39 -3.99
N ARG A 76 13.42 -4.84 -5.24
CA ARG A 76 12.51 -4.44 -6.31
C ARG A 76 11.47 -5.52 -6.53
N VAL A 77 10.20 -5.12 -6.56
CA VAL A 77 9.05 -6.03 -6.68
C VAL A 77 8.50 -5.97 -8.10
N GLU A 78 8.82 -6.98 -8.91
CA GLU A 78 8.36 -7.08 -10.31
C GLU A 78 7.53 -8.33 -10.58
N ARG A 79 7.45 -9.25 -9.61
CA ARG A 79 6.83 -10.57 -9.73
C ARG A 79 6.06 -10.92 -8.48
N GLU A 80 5.19 -11.91 -8.61
CA GLU A 80 4.35 -12.41 -7.50
C GLU A 80 5.18 -12.94 -6.32
N ASP A 81 6.29 -13.65 -6.59
CA ASP A 81 7.18 -14.14 -5.53
C ASP A 81 7.74 -12.99 -4.67
N ASP A 82 8.21 -11.91 -5.32
CA ASP A 82 8.74 -10.72 -4.63
C ASP A 82 7.63 -9.99 -3.87
N PHE A 83 6.40 -9.99 -4.41
CA PHE A 83 5.24 -9.38 -3.79
C PHE A 83 4.86 -10.09 -2.50
N GLY A 84 4.82 -11.42 -2.50
CA GLY A 84 4.54 -12.21 -1.29
C GLY A 84 5.56 -11.95 -0.18
N VAL A 85 6.85 -11.89 -0.52
CA VAL A 85 7.93 -11.56 0.43
C VAL A 85 7.78 -10.14 0.97
N CYS A 86 7.41 -9.19 0.12
CA CYS A 86 7.16 -7.81 0.51
C CYS A 86 6.00 -7.69 1.51
N LEU A 87 4.89 -8.39 1.27
CA LEU A 87 3.73 -8.40 2.17
C LEU A 87 4.05 -9.05 3.51
N ASP A 88 4.80 -10.17 3.50
CA ASP A 88 5.26 -10.81 4.73
C ASP A 88 6.17 -9.87 5.54
N TYR A 89 7.10 -9.18 4.87
CA TYR A 89 7.96 -8.19 5.50
C TYR A 89 7.16 -7.03 6.12
N ALA A 90 6.19 -6.47 5.39
CA ALA A 90 5.32 -5.40 5.87
C ALA A 90 4.51 -5.84 7.11
N CYS A 91 4.08 -7.09 7.16
CA CYS A 91 3.40 -7.67 8.31
C CYS A 91 4.26 -7.72 9.55
N GLN A 92 5.50 -8.19 9.41
CA GLN A 92 6.46 -8.26 10.50
C GLN A 92 6.76 -6.85 11.05
N GLY A 93 6.70 -5.83 10.19
CA GLY A 93 6.86 -4.41 10.53
C GLY A 93 5.62 -3.69 11.08
N GLY A 94 4.47 -4.38 11.25
CA GLY A 94 3.24 -3.78 11.77
C GLY A 94 2.18 -3.43 10.72
N ASN A 95 2.14 -4.17 9.61
CA ASN A 95 1.20 -4.01 8.49
C ASN A 95 1.31 -2.67 7.76
N GLN A 96 2.49 -2.04 7.80
CA GLN A 96 2.77 -0.83 7.06
C GLN A 96 4.17 -0.91 6.45
N LEU A 97 4.30 -0.49 5.20
CA LEU A 97 5.59 -0.45 4.50
C LEU A 97 5.69 0.77 3.60
N ASP A 98 6.78 1.52 3.74
CA ASP A 98 7.12 2.60 2.82
C ASP A 98 7.81 2.01 1.58
N VAL A 99 7.28 2.35 0.40
CA VAL A 99 7.80 1.88 -0.89
C VAL A 99 8.01 3.05 -1.83
N VAL A 100 9.00 2.94 -2.71
CA VAL A 100 9.33 3.93 -3.72
C VAL A 100 8.88 3.41 -5.08
N ILE A 101 8.08 4.21 -5.77
CA ILE A 101 7.62 3.91 -7.13
C ILE A 101 8.71 4.27 -8.12
N VAL A 102 9.05 3.33 -8.98
CA VAL A 102 10.07 3.48 -10.02
C VAL A 102 9.54 2.98 -11.36
N LYS A 103 10.20 3.38 -12.45
CA LYS A 103 9.84 2.92 -13.79
C LYS A 103 10.08 1.41 -13.96
N ALA A 104 9.10 0.70 -14.49
CA ALA A 104 9.27 -0.68 -14.96
C ALA A 104 10.31 -0.71 -16.10
N ARG A 105 11.23 -1.68 -16.08
CA ARG A 105 12.33 -1.76 -17.06
C ARG A 105 11.89 -2.41 -18.36
#